data_AF-A0A8D8C4J9-F1
#
_entry.id   AF-A0A8D8C4J9-F1
#
_cell.length_a   1.000
_cell.length_b   1.000
_cell.length_c   1.000
_cell.angle_alpha   90.00
_cell.angle_beta   90.00
_cell.angle_gamma   90.00
#
_symmetry.space_group_name_H-M   'P 1'
#
loop_
_entity.id
_entity.type
_entity.pdbx_description
1 polymer ?
#
loop_
_entity_poly.entity_id
_entity_poly.type
_entity_poly.pdbx_seq_one_letter_code
_entity_poly.pdbx_strand_id
1 'polypeptide(L)'
;EDRDVISLMLAVDPKDEDKISHGHGTVVYLPVESRSESVEEDEHDWRATLDAVEDNVLTVSVTTSALASVSRWQLSIDTKLVDTEQIKSYGTSVQFYLLFNPWCESDPVYLEGEDLR
;
A
#
# COMPACT_ATOMS: atom_id res chain seq x y z
N GLU A 1 -25.73 1.73 -4.19
CA GLU A 1 -25.25 0.43 -3.70
C GLU A 1 -23.84 0.24 -4.23
N ASP A 2 -22.84 0.35 -3.35
CA ASP A 2 -21.46 0.01 -3.65
C ASP A 2 -21.33 -1.51 -3.60
N ARG A 3 -21.16 -2.12 -4.77
CA ARG A 3 -21.18 -3.59 -4.94
C ARG A 3 -19.79 -4.17 -5.12
N ASP A 4 -18.77 -3.33 -5.18
CA ASP A 4 -17.41 -3.71 -5.57
C ASP A 4 -16.44 -3.35 -4.45
N VAL A 5 -15.62 -4.31 -4.06
CA VAL A 5 -14.48 -4.13 -3.15
C VAL A 5 -13.22 -4.30 -3.95
N ILE A 6 -12.33 -3.31 -3.87
CA ILE A 6 -11.00 -3.34 -4.48
C ILE A 6 -9.99 -3.34 -3.35
N SER A 7 -9.02 -4.24 -3.43
CA SER A 7 -7.88 -4.30 -2.52
C SER A 7 -6.58 -4.34 -3.31
N LEU A 8 -5.57 -3.62 -2.84
CA LEU A 8 -4.21 -3.70 -3.34
C LEU A 8 -3.43 -4.71 -2.49
N MET A 9 -2.77 -5.66 -3.14
CA MET A 9 -1.84 -6.57 -2.48
C MET A 9 -0.41 -6.15 -2.85
N LEU A 10 0.38 -5.82 -1.84
CA LEU A 10 1.78 -5.43 -1.99
C LEU A 10 2.65 -6.50 -1.36
N ALA A 11 3.65 -6.97 -2.07
CA ALA A 11 4.60 -7.96 -1.55
C ALA A 11 6.03 -7.56 -1.89
N VAL A 12 6.96 -7.76 -0.96
CA VAL A 12 8.38 -7.66 -1.29
C VAL A 12 8.75 -8.76 -2.28
N ASP A 13 9.67 -8.44 -3.16
CA ASP A 13 10.29 -9.41 -4.04
C ASP A 13 11.19 -10.35 -3.21
N PRO A 14 10.86 -11.65 -3.13
CA PRO A 14 11.64 -12.58 -2.33
C PRO A 14 13.03 -12.76 -2.93
N LYS A 15 14.06 -12.76 -2.08
CA LYS A 15 15.40 -13.20 -2.48
C LYS A 15 15.57 -14.66 -2.06
N ASP A 16 15.95 -15.50 -3.01
CA ASP A 16 16.23 -16.92 -2.80
C ASP A 16 15.09 -17.68 -2.09
N GLU A 17 15.31 -18.17 -0.87
CA GLU A 17 14.36 -18.99 -0.08
C GLU A 17 13.54 -18.16 0.93
N ASP A 18 13.56 -16.83 0.83
CA ASP A 18 12.86 -15.94 1.76
C ASP A 18 11.35 -16.21 1.80
N LYS A 19 10.83 -16.48 3.00
CA LYS A 19 9.39 -16.66 3.24
C LYS A 19 8.71 -15.32 3.48
N ILE A 20 8.15 -14.76 2.41
CA ILE A 20 7.30 -13.58 2.50
C ILE A 20 5.97 -13.92 3.17
N SER A 21 5.53 -13.08 4.09
CA SER A 21 4.23 -13.23 4.76
C SER A 21 3.78 -11.91 5.38
N HIS A 22 2.47 -11.81 5.64
CA HIS A 22 1.90 -10.68 6.37
C HIS A 22 2.49 -10.54 7.78
N GLY A 23 2.70 -11.65 8.49
CA GLY A 23 3.26 -11.64 9.85
C GLY A 23 4.71 -11.14 9.90
N HIS A 24 5.43 -11.15 8.78
CA HIS A 24 6.78 -10.61 8.67
C HIS A 24 6.81 -9.18 8.08
N GLY A 25 5.65 -8.55 7.83
CA GLY A 25 5.59 -7.22 7.21
C GLY A 25 6.10 -7.19 5.76
N THR A 26 6.12 -8.34 5.08
CA THR A 26 6.64 -8.51 3.71
C THR A 26 5.53 -8.74 2.69
N VAL A 27 4.29 -8.85 3.16
CA VAL A 27 3.06 -8.85 2.36
C VAL A 27 2.02 -7.99 3.07
N VAL A 28 1.36 -7.09 2.35
CA VAL A 28 0.35 -6.17 2.88
C VAL A 28 -0.87 -6.21 1.98
N TYR A 29 -2.06 -6.26 2.58
CA TYR A 29 -3.34 -6.18 1.88
C TYR A 29 -4.03 -4.87 2.26
N LEU A 30 -4.33 -4.03 1.27
CA LEU A 30 -4.87 -2.70 1.47
C LEU A 30 -6.24 -2.61 0.81
N PRO A 31 -7.34 -2.68 1.57
CA PRO A 31 -8.63 -2.29 1.02
C PRO A 31 -8.56 -0.82 0.56
N VAL A 32 -9.11 -0.53 -0.61
CA VAL A 32 -9.20 0.86 -1.10
C VAL A 32 -10.34 1.54 -0.36
N GLU A 33 -9.99 2.46 0.53
CA GLU A 33 -10.96 3.20 1.34
C GLU A 33 -11.39 4.49 0.66
N SER A 34 -12.65 4.88 0.81
CA SER A 34 -13.08 6.23 0.47
C SER A 34 -12.42 7.25 1.40
N ARG A 35 -11.93 8.35 0.84
CA ARG A 35 -11.36 9.44 1.63
C ARG A 35 -12.41 9.95 2.63
N SER A 36 -12.10 9.87 3.92
CA SER A 36 -12.94 10.41 4.99
C SER A 36 -12.14 11.42 5.80
N GLU A 37 -12.77 12.53 6.16
CA GLU A 37 -12.11 13.66 6.85
C GLU A 37 -11.82 13.36 8.35
N SER A 38 -12.24 12.19 8.87
CA SER A 38 -12.29 11.90 10.30
C SER A 38 -11.39 10.77 10.78
N VAL A 39 -10.54 10.19 9.92
CA VAL A 39 -9.61 9.13 10.34
C VAL A 39 -8.25 9.76 10.59
N GLU A 40 -7.80 9.72 11.85
CA GLU A 40 -6.42 10.07 12.20
C GLU A 40 -5.47 9.24 11.35
N GLU A 41 -4.55 9.92 10.66
CA GLU A 41 -3.57 9.26 9.81
C GLU A 41 -2.51 8.61 10.72
N ASP A 42 -2.56 7.29 10.86
CA ASP A 42 -1.49 6.53 11.50
C ASP A 42 -0.35 6.34 10.48
N GLU A 43 0.69 7.17 10.59
CA GLU A 43 1.87 7.14 9.70
C GLU A 43 2.68 5.84 9.82
N HIS A 44 2.38 4.99 10.81
CA HIS A 44 3.01 3.68 10.98
C HIS A 44 2.28 2.56 10.25
N ASP A 45 1.11 2.81 9.65
CA ASP A 45 0.39 1.78 8.89
C ASP A 45 0.34 2.07 7.39
N TRP A 46 0.14 1.01 6.61
CA TRP A 46 -0.07 1.14 5.18
C TRP A 46 -1.52 1.49 4.87
N ARG A 47 -1.74 2.33 3.85
CA ARG A 47 -3.09 2.75 3.45
C ARG A 47 -3.24 2.87 1.95
N ALA A 48 -4.45 2.61 1.46
CA ALA A 48 -4.88 2.95 0.11
C ALA A 48 -6.17 3.76 0.18
N THR A 49 -6.19 4.94 -0.43
CA THR A 49 -7.32 5.86 -0.40
C THR A 49 -7.74 6.27 -1.81
N LEU A 50 -9.04 6.20 -2.08
CA LEU A 50 -9.62 6.64 -3.34
C LEU A 50 -9.66 8.17 -3.38
N ASP A 51 -8.93 8.78 -4.31
CA ASP A 51 -8.89 10.24 -4.49
C ASP A 51 -9.85 10.72 -5.57
N ALA A 52 -9.94 10.00 -6.69
CA ALA A 52 -10.76 10.41 -7.82
C ALA A 52 -11.29 9.21 -8.62
N VAL A 53 -12.47 9.40 -9.22
CA VAL A 53 -13.12 8.46 -10.13
C VAL A 53 -13.48 9.22 -11.40
N GLU A 54 -12.89 8.82 -12.52
CA GLU A 54 -13.10 9.43 -13.83
C GLU A 54 -13.40 8.33 -14.85
N ASP A 55 -14.66 8.21 -15.27
CA ASP A 55 -15.16 7.17 -16.17
C ASP A 55 -14.78 5.74 -15.73
N ASN A 56 -13.72 5.18 -16.33
CA ASN A 56 -13.19 3.85 -16.08
C ASN A 56 -11.79 3.87 -15.42
N VAL A 57 -11.39 5.02 -14.87
CA VAL A 57 -10.11 5.25 -14.22
C VAL A 57 -10.36 5.59 -12.75
N LEU A 58 -9.69 4.85 -11.87
CA LEU A 58 -9.64 5.11 -10.44
C LEU A 58 -8.25 5.66 -10.10
N THR A 59 -8.21 6.80 -9.42
CA THR A 59 -6.97 7.34 -8.84
C THR A 59 -6.95 7.00 -7.37
N VAL A 60 -5.94 6.22 -6.97
CA VAL A 60 -5.77 5.74 -5.60
C VAL A 60 -4.42 6.24 -5.07
N SER A 61 -4.43 6.97 -3.97
CA SER A 61 -3.23 7.28 -3.20
C SER A 61 -2.86 6.11 -2.32
N VAL A 62 -1.58 5.75 -2.32
CA VAL A 62 -1.03 4.70 -1.45
C VAL A 62 -0.01 5.35 -0.52
N THR A 63 -0.23 5.22 0.78
CA THR A 63 0.70 5.65 1.82
C THR A 63 1.35 4.41 2.41
N THR A 64 2.68 4.39 2.44
CA THR A 64 3.45 3.28 3.01
C THR A 64 3.72 3.54 4.49
N SER A 65 3.75 2.49 5.31
CA SER A 65 4.23 2.60 6.69
C SER A 65 5.66 3.15 6.74
N ALA A 66 5.93 4.08 7.65
CA ALA A 66 7.28 4.58 7.92
C ALA A 66 8.25 3.49 8.44
N LEU A 67 7.72 2.34 8.88
CA LEU A 67 8.48 1.18 9.34
C LEU A 67 8.55 0.05 8.31
N ALA A 68 8.06 0.29 7.09
CA ALA A 68 8.08 -0.70 6.03
C ALA A 68 9.51 -1.11 5.64
N SER A 69 9.65 -2.36 5.18
CA SER A 69 10.95 -2.87 4.73
C SER A 69 11.44 -2.13 3.48
N VAL A 70 12.70 -1.67 3.54
CA VAL A 70 13.42 -1.14 2.37
C VAL A 70 13.72 -2.28 1.40
N SER A 71 12.96 -2.36 0.32
CA SER A 71 13.03 -3.45 -0.66
C SER A 71 12.38 -3.06 -1.99
N ARG A 72 12.45 -3.97 -2.96
CA ARG A 72 11.59 -3.94 -4.15
C ARG A 72 10.24 -4.56 -3.80
N TRP A 73 9.17 -3.84 -4.07
CA TRP A 73 7.79 -4.26 -3.85
C TRP A 73 7.08 -4.46 -5.20
N GLN A 74 6.21 -5.46 -5.26
CA GLN A 74 5.33 -5.75 -6.39
C GLN A 74 3.87 -5.54 -5.98
N LEU A 75 3.11 -4.90 -6.87
CA LEU A 75 1.69 -4.65 -6.71
C LEU A 75 0.84 -5.69 -7.46
N SER A 76 -0.20 -6.18 -6.81
CA SER A 76 -1.31 -6.92 -7.41
C SER A 76 -2.64 -6.28 -6.98
N ILE A 77 -3.68 -6.46 -7.78
CA ILE A 77 -5.01 -5.91 -7.50
C ILE A 77 -6.00 -7.06 -7.33
N ASP A 78 -6.66 -7.10 -6.19
CA ASP A 78 -7.76 -8.01 -5.92
C ASP A 78 -9.09 -7.26 -6.03
N THR A 79 -10.05 -7.89 -6.71
CA THR A 79 -11.42 -7.36 -6.85
C THR A 79 -12.42 -8.41 -6.38
N LYS A 80 -13.43 -7.98 -5.63
CA LYS A 80 -14.50 -8.83 -5.13
C LYS A 80 -15.84 -8.11 -5.32
N LEU A 81 -16.84 -8.81 -5.84
CA LEU A 81 -18.22 -8.34 -5.75
C LEU A 81 -18.76 -8.68 -4.37
N VAL A 82 -19.36 -7.72 -3.66
CA VAL A 82 -19.85 -7.85 -2.27
C VAL A 82 -20.77 -9.07 -2.09
N ASP A 83 -21.59 -9.36 -3.11
CA ASP A 83 -22.58 -10.46 -3.08
C ASP A 83 -22.00 -11.83 -3.47
N THR A 84 -20.70 -11.92 -3.78
CA THR A 84 -20.06 -13.15 -4.20
C THR A 84 -18.80 -13.42 -3.39
N GLU A 85 -18.52 -14.69 -3.11
CA GLU A 85 -17.23 -15.07 -2.51
C GLU A 85 -16.08 -15.15 -3.54
N GLN A 86 -16.33 -14.78 -4.79
CA GLN A 86 -15.34 -14.87 -5.84
C GLN A 86 -14.44 -13.64 -5.84
N ILE A 87 -13.18 -13.84 -5.46
CA ILE A 87 -12.11 -12.86 -5.61
C ILE A 87 -11.43 -13.09 -6.96
N LYS A 88 -11.19 -12.01 -7.71
CA LYS A 88 -10.37 -12.01 -8.92
C LYS A 88 -9.11 -11.21 -8.67
N SER A 89 -7.97 -11.88 -8.75
CA SER A 89 -6.64 -11.29 -8.64
C SER A 89 -6.08 -10.96 -10.02
N TYR A 90 -5.53 -9.77 -10.15
CA TYR A 90 -4.80 -9.30 -11.32
C TYR A 90 -3.37 -8.95 -10.92
N GLY A 91 -2.43 -9.79 -11.36
CA GLY A 91 -1.00 -9.52 -11.18
C GLY A 91 -0.59 -8.37 -12.11
N THR A 92 -0.05 -7.30 -11.52
CA THR A 92 0.46 -6.17 -12.31
C THR A 92 1.95 -6.34 -12.61
N SER A 93 2.44 -5.65 -13.63
CA SER A 93 3.88 -5.48 -13.87
C SER A 93 4.48 -4.32 -13.05
N VAL A 94 3.69 -3.67 -12.20
CA VAL A 94 4.12 -2.52 -11.42
C VAL A 94 5.01 -3.01 -10.27
N GLN A 95 6.23 -2.50 -10.27
CA GLN A 95 7.21 -2.71 -9.21
C GLN A 95 7.79 -1.36 -8.82
N PHE A 96 8.05 -1.17 -7.53
CA PHE A 96 8.71 0.03 -7.02
C PHE A 96 9.71 -0.33 -5.93
N TYR A 97 10.67 0.56 -5.69
CA TYR A 97 11.58 0.45 -4.55
C TYR A 97 11.07 1.36 -3.45
N LEU A 98 10.91 0.80 -2.26
CA LEU A 98 10.67 1.58 -1.04
C LEU A 98 12.01 1.78 -0.34
N LEU A 99 12.31 3.03 -0.01
CA LEU A 99 13.56 3.45 0.61
C LEU A 99 13.27 4.07 1.98
N PHE A 100 14.32 4.20 2.79
CA PHE A 100 14.29 5.08 3.96
C PHE A 100 13.94 6.52 3.56
N ASN A 101 13.23 7.23 4.42
CA ASN A 101 12.76 8.58 4.16
C ASN A 101 13.20 9.58 5.24
N PRO A 102 14.36 10.26 5.06
CA PRO A 102 14.84 11.30 5.97
C PRO A 102 13.92 12.53 6.13
N TRP A 103 12.89 12.67 5.28
CA TRP A 103 11.89 13.75 5.36
C TRP A 103 10.65 13.37 6.17
N CYS A 104 10.44 12.10 6.49
CA CYS A 104 9.28 11.65 7.28
C CYS A 104 9.64 11.63 8.75
N GLU A 105 8.94 12.42 9.58
CA GLU A 105 9.19 12.52 11.03
C GLU A 105 9.04 11.18 11.76
N SER A 106 8.17 10.30 11.24
CA SER A 106 7.92 8.96 11.76
C SER A 106 8.92 7.90 11.29
N ASP A 107 9.80 8.21 10.33
CA ASP A 107 10.84 7.29 9.88
C ASP A 107 12.03 7.31 10.87
N PRO A 108 12.56 6.15 11.28
CA PRO A 108 13.74 6.08 12.16
C PRO A 108 14.98 6.86 11.69
N VAL A 109 15.08 7.20 10.40
CA VAL A 109 16.19 8.00 9.85
C VAL A 109 15.84 9.47 9.63
N TYR A 110 14.75 9.97 10.20
CA TYR A 110 14.36 11.38 10.09
C TYR A 110 15.49 12.33 10.48
N LEU A 111 15.67 13.39 9.69
CA LEU A 111 16.57 14.49 9.99
C LEU A 111 15.77 15.79 9.92
N GLU A 112 15.85 16.65 10.95
CA GLU A 112 15.05 17.89 11.00
C GLU A 112 15.54 18.98 10.02
N GLY A 113 16.86 19.06 9.81
CA GLY A 113 17.48 20.07 8.94
C GLY A 113 17.57 19.61 7.49
N GLU A 114 17.09 20.44 6.55
CA GLU A 114 17.20 20.17 5.11
C GLU A 114 18.65 20.04 4.63
N ASP A 115 19.60 20.67 5.32
CA ASP A 115 21.03 20.58 5.04
C ASP A 115 21.69 19.27 5.50
N LEU A 116 21.01 18.50 6.34
CA LEU A 116 21.46 17.20 6.85
C LEU A 116 20.90 16.02 6.04
N ARG A 117 19.84 16.24 5.27
CA ARG A 117 19.13 15.27 4.43
C ARG A 117 19.86 15.05 3.10
#